data_AF-A0A520IZT5-F1
#
_entry.id   AF-A0A520IZT5-F1
#
_cell.length_a   1.000
_cell.length_b   1.000
_cell.length_c   1.000
_cell.angle_alpha   90.00
_cell.angle_beta   90.00
_cell.angle_gamma   90.00
#
_symmetry.space_group_name_H-M   'P 1'
#
loop_
_entity.id
_entity.type
_entity.pdbx_description
1 polymer ?
#
loop_
_entity_poly.entity_id
_entity_poly.type
_entity_poly.pdbx_seq_one_letter_code
_entity_poly.pdbx_strand_id
1 'polypeptide(L)'
;MVAKIVEGKSIRGILHYNEDKVEKGEARVLMAGGFATDIERLNFHQRLYRFETLHQLSPRIKCNAMHITLNFHPDDKLDMGGMQQITSQYLEKIGFGEQPFIAYQHLDAAHPHIHIATTRIQKDGKPIFTNKIGWRLSEPARKELEEKFGLVKAQGRKLRNEPYLKVAEYGTAPTKKQLENHRSCDAGLCLHFFCGIQGGARAVWWENYFQ
;
A
#
# COMPACT_ATOMS: atom_id res chain seq x y z
N MET A 1 -6.32 12.84 -0.04
CA MET A 1 -5.75 11.46 -0.02
C MET A 1 -5.61 10.88 -1.43
N VAL A 2 -4.51 10.16 -1.73
CA VAL A 2 -4.29 9.38 -2.97
C VAL A 2 -4.06 7.91 -2.63
N ALA A 3 -4.71 6.99 -3.32
CA ALA A 3 -4.57 5.55 -3.09
C ALA A 3 -3.87 4.85 -4.27
N LYS A 4 -2.90 3.98 -3.98
CA LYS A 4 -2.20 3.14 -4.95
C LYS A 4 -2.40 1.68 -4.58
N ILE A 5 -2.86 0.86 -5.51
CA ILE A 5 -3.09 -0.57 -5.31
C ILE A 5 -2.16 -1.35 -6.25
N VAL A 6 -1.32 -2.22 -5.70
CA VAL A 6 -0.37 -3.05 -6.45
C VAL A 6 -0.63 -4.51 -6.13
N GLU A 7 -0.89 -5.30 -7.17
CA GLU A 7 -0.94 -6.76 -7.05
C GLU A 7 0.48 -7.33 -7.12
N GLY A 8 0.78 -8.31 -6.27
CA GLY A 8 2.08 -8.96 -6.19
C GLY A 8 1.98 -10.47 -6.09
N LYS A 9 3.12 -11.13 -6.35
CA LYS A 9 3.25 -12.60 -6.23
C LYS A 9 3.68 -13.06 -4.84
N SER A 10 4.19 -12.16 -4.00
CA SER A 10 4.84 -12.51 -2.75
C SER A 10 4.36 -11.62 -1.61
N ILE A 11 3.45 -12.16 -0.79
CA ILE A 11 3.07 -11.52 0.47
C ILE A 11 4.26 -11.45 1.43
N ARG A 12 5.12 -12.48 1.40
CA ARG A 12 6.38 -12.52 2.15
C ARG A 12 7.26 -11.30 1.85
N GLY A 13 7.39 -10.92 0.58
CA GLY A 13 8.18 -9.74 0.19
C GLY A 13 7.58 -8.44 0.70
N ILE A 14 6.25 -8.30 0.66
CA ILE A 14 5.55 -7.12 1.19
C ILE A 14 5.74 -7.04 2.72
N LEU A 15 5.60 -8.16 3.43
CA LEU A 15 5.77 -8.19 4.88
C LEU A 15 7.22 -7.89 5.29
N HIS A 16 8.21 -8.56 4.70
CA HIS A 16 9.63 -8.30 5.00
C HIS A 16 9.98 -6.82 4.86
N TYR A 17 9.61 -6.20 3.74
CA TYR A 17 9.91 -4.79 3.52
C TYR A 17 9.33 -3.87 4.62
N ASN A 18 8.09 -4.11 5.03
CA ASN A 18 7.43 -3.27 6.03
C ASN A 18 7.96 -3.56 7.45
N GLU A 19 8.17 -4.82 7.79
CA GLU A 19 8.68 -5.23 9.10
C GLU A 19 10.14 -4.78 9.29
N ASP A 20 10.98 -4.85 8.25
CA ASP A 20 12.34 -4.30 8.26
C ASP A 20 12.34 -2.79 8.59
N LYS A 21 11.35 -2.03 8.10
CA LYS A 21 11.20 -0.62 8.44
C LYS A 21 10.73 -0.41 9.87
N VAL A 22 9.87 -1.28 10.38
CA VAL A 22 9.47 -1.27 11.80
C VAL A 22 10.68 -1.51 12.69
N GLU A 23 11.50 -2.52 12.38
CA GLU A 23 12.73 -2.83 13.13
C GLU A 23 13.74 -1.66 13.11
N LYS A 24 13.81 -0.91 12.01
CA LYS A 24 14.67 0.29 11.89
C LYS A 24 14.07 1.54 12.55
N GLY A 25 12.84 1.49 13.07
CA GLY A 25 12.13 2.65 13.60
C GLY A 25 11.65 3.64 12.52
N GLU A 26 11.68 3.24 11.25
CA GLU A 26 11.20 4.02 10.10
C GLU A 26 9.69 3.83 9.86
N ALA A 27 9.09 2.83 10.50
CA ALA A 27 7.66 2.57 10.44
C ALA A 27 7.15 2.05 11.79
N ARG A 28 5.83 2.01 11.93
CA ARG A 28 5.14 1.33 13.03
C ARG A 28 3.94 0.57 12.51
N VAL A 29 3.61 -0.55 13.16
CA VAL A 29 2.33 -1.23 12.93
C VAL A 29 1.22 -0.31 13.42
N LEU A 30 0.31 0.05 12.52
CA LEU A 30 -0.83 0.93 12.81
C LEU A 30 -2.02 0.13 13.33
N MET A 31 -2.35 -0.97 12.65
CA MET A 31 -3.40 -1.91 13.04
C MET A 31 -3.29 -3.19 12.21
N ALA A 32 -3.94 -4.25 12.66
CA ALA A 32 -4.11 -5.47 11.89
C ALA A 32 -5.51 -6.05 12.11
N GLY A 33 -6.00 -6.81 11.14
CA GLY A 33 -7.29 -7.48 11.19
C GLY A 33 -7.20 -8.90 10.64
N GLY A 34 -8.13 -9.77 11.06
CA GLY A 34 -8.22 -11.15 10.57
C GLY A 34 -7.18 -12.13 11.14
N PHE A 35 -6.60 -11.82 12.31
CA PHE A 35 -5.71 -12.67 13.09
C PHE A 35 -6.42 -13.19 14.35
N ALA A 36 -5.98 -14.34 14.88
CA ALA A 36 -6.60 -14.99 16.05
C ALA A 36 -6.22 -14.33 17.39
N THR A 37 -5.24 -13.44 17.40
CA THR A 37 -4.74 -12.72 18.58
C THR A 37 -4.15 -11.39 18.13
N ASP A 38 -3.86 -10.51 19.09
CA ASP A 38 -3.12 -9.26 18.91
C ASP A 38 -1.84 -9.46 18.08
N ILE A 39 -1.63 -8.55 17.13
CA ILE A 39 -0.55 -8.66 16.14
C ILE A 39 0.83 -8.57 16.80
N GLU A 40 0.94 -7.86 17.92
CA GLU A 40 2.15 -7.65 18.72
C GLU A 40 2.63 -8.97 19.36
N ARG A 41 1.74 -9.94 19.57
CA ARG A 41 2.08 -11.26 20.11
C ARG A 41 2.55 -12.25 19.05
N LEU A 42 2.36 -11.91 17.77
CA LEU A 42 2.73 -12.75 16.65
C LEU A 42 4.11 -12.40 16.14
N ASN A 43 4.96 -13.41 15.97
CA ASN A 43 6.23 -13.24 15.26
C ASN A 43 6.00 -13.19 13.73
N PHE A 44 7.04 -12.78 12.98
CA PHE A 44 7.00 -12.67 11.53
C PHE A 44 6.45 -13.93 10.84
N HIS A 45 6.91 -15.12 11.26
CA HIS A 45 6.48 -16.38 10.66
C HIS A 45 4.99 -16.65 10.86
N GLN A 46 4.45 -16.35 12.05
CA GLN A 46 3.02 -16.50 12.33
C GLN A 46 2.17 -15.51 11.52
N ARG A 47 2.64 -14.27 11.38
CA ARG A 47 1.99 -13.26 10.54
C ARG A 47 1.95 -13.72 9.08
N LEU A 48 3.08 -14.16 8.54
CA LEU A 48 3.19 -14.68 7.18
C LEU A 48 2.32 -15.94 6.95
N TYR A 49 2.35 -16.88 7.90
CA TYR A 49 1.61 -18.14 7.81
C TYR A 49 0.10 -17.92 7.62
N ARG A 50 -0.46 -16.89 8.26
CA ARG A 50 -1.88 -16.53 8.07
C ARG A 50 -2.24 -16.24 6.62
N PHE A 51 -1.36 -15.57 5.87
CA PHE A 51 -1.60 -15.30 4.46
C PHE A 51 -1.31 -16.50 3.57
N GLU A 52 -0.23 -17.24 3.86
CA GLU A 52 0.16 -18.42 3.09
C GLU A 52 -0.89 -19.53 3.15
N THR A 53 -1.54 -19.73 4.29
CA THR A 53 -2.66 -20.69 4.43
C THR A 53 -3.84 -20.35 3.52
N LEU A 54 -4.18 -19.07 3.35
CA LEU A 54 -5.19 -18.67 2.36
C LEU A 54 -4.70 -18.89 0.94
N HIS A 55 -3.44 -18.58 0.64
CA HIS A 55 -2.87 -18.77 -0.70
C HIS A 55 -2.86 -20.25 -1.13
N GLN A 56 -2.73 -21.18 -0.18
CA GLN A 56 -2.81 -22.62 -0.43
C GLN A 56 -4.21 -23.10 -0.86
N LEU A 57 -5.27 -22.34 -0.57
CA LEU A 57 -6.63 -22.66 -1.05
C LEU A 57 -6.76 -22.47 -2.56
N SER A 58 -5.89 -21.67 -3.17
CA SER A 58 -5.99 -21.28 -4.59
C SER A 58 -4.62 -21.25 -5.28
N PRO A 59 -3.87 -22.37 -5.34
CA PRO A 59 -2.48 -22.40 -5.81
C PRO A 59 -2.31 -22.00 -7.29
N ARG A 60 -3.41 -21.98 -8.05
CA ARG A 60 -3.49 -21.51 -9.45
C ARG A 60 -3.35 -19.99 -9.56
N ILE A 61 -3.71 -19.23 -8.53
CA ILE A 61 -3.66 -17.76 -8.53
C ILE A 61 -2.28 -17.30 -8.07
N LYS A 62 -1.46 -16.87 -9.02
CA LYS A 62 -0.06 -16.46 -8.75
C LYS A 62 0.09 -15.05 -8.23
N CYS A 63 -0.82 -14.14 -8.60
CA CYS A 63 -0.88 -12.79 -8.05
C CYS A 63 -2.00 -12.71 -7.02
N ASN A 64 -1.69 -13.20 -5.83
CA ASN A 64 -2.61 -13.33 -4.71
C ASN A 64 -2.34 -12.30 -3.60
N ALA A 65 -1.16 -11.68 -3.58
CA ALA A 65 -0.79 -10.67 -2.60
C ALA A 65 -1.19 -9.27 -3.08
N MET A 66 -1.57 -8.41 -2.15
CA MET A 66 -2.00 -7.04 -2.41
C MET A 66 -1.22 -6.09 -1.51
N HIS A 67 -0.58 -5.11 -2.12
CA HIS A 67 0.05 -3.99 -1.43
C HIS A 67 -0.71 -2.72 -1.75
N ILE A 68 -1.29 -2.09 -0.74
CA ILE A 68 -2.05 -0.85 -0.88
C ILE A 68 -1.30 0.26 -0.15
N THR A 69 -1.17 1.42 -0.80
CA THR A 69 -0.61 2.62 -0.17
C THR A 69 -1.67 3.72 -0.15
N LEU A 70 -1.93 4.28 1.03
CA LEU A 70 -2.75 5.47 1.21
C LEU A 70 -1.83 6.65 1.52
N ASN A 71 -1.79 7.64 0.64
CA ASN A 71 -0.96 8.84 0.79
C ASN A 71 -1.84 10.01 1.19
N PHE A 72 -1.49 10.66 2.30
CA PHE A 72 -2.17 11.85 2.80
C PHE A 72 -1.43 13.10 2.37
N HIS A 73 -2.14 14.22 2.36
CA HIS A 73 -1.52 15.52 2.16
C HIS A 73 -0.66 15.89 3.37
N PRO A 74 0.45 16.64 3.21
CA PRO A 74 1.21 17.16 4.36
C PRO A 74 0.36 17.98 5.34
N ASP A 75 -0.66 18.68 4.84
CA ASP A 75 -1.59 19.49 5.66
C ASP A 75 -2.71 18.67 6.31
N ASP A 76 -2.86 17.38 5.96
CA ASP A 76 -3.86 16.52 6.59
C ASP A 76 -3.42 16.22 8.04
N LYS A 77 -4.13 16.80 9.01
CA LYS A 77 -3.88 16.57 10.44
C LYS A 77 -4.61 15.30 10.91
N LEU A 78 -3.96 14.16 10.74
CA LEU A 78 -4.47 12.87 11.17
C LEU A 78 -3.68 12.33 12.37
N ASP A 79 -4.39 11.98 13.43
CA ASP A 79 -3.85 11.17 14.51
C ASP A 79 -3.92 9.68 14.16
N MET A 80 -3.41 8.84 15.07
CA MET A 80 -3.42 7.38 14.87
C MET A 80 -4.84 6.83 14.70
N GLY A 81 -5.80 7.32 15.50
CA GLY A 81 -7.19 6.86 15.45
C GLY A 81 -7.87 7.18 14.11
N GLY A 82 -7.67 8.39 13.59
CA GLY A 82 -8.14 8.79 12.27
C GLY A 82 -7.55 7.91 11.16
N MET A 83 -6.24 7.63 11.20
CA MET A 83 -5.59 6.75 10.24
C MET A 83 -6.13 5.31 10.27
N GLN A 84 -6.40 4.77 11.47
CA GLN A 84 -7.01 3.45 11.65
C GLN A 84 -8.44 3.40 11.08
N GLN A 85 -9.26 4.41 11.38
CA GLN A 85 -10.63 4.49 10.88
C GLN A 85 -10.68 4.61 9.35
N ILE A 86 -9.80 5.43 8.77
CA ILE A 86 -9.67 5.57 7.31
C ILE A 86 -9.27 4.23 6.68
N THR A 87 -8.31 3.52 7.28
CA THR A 87 -7.82 2.22 6.79
C THR A 87 -8.93 1.17 6.81
N SER A 88 -9.66 1.02 7.93
CA SER A 88 -10.77 0.07 8.05
C SER A 88 -11.86 0.34 7.02
N GLN A 89 -12.35 1.59 6.96
CA GLN A 89 -13.42 1.96 6.04
C GLN A 89 -12.99 1.87 4.58
N TYR A 90 -11.73 2.18 4.28
CA TYR A 90 -11.20 2.03 2.93
C TYR A 90 -11.22 0.56 2.50
N LEU A 91 -10.71 -0.35 3.34
CA LEU A 91 -10.71 -1.79 3.07
C LEU A 91 -12.12 -2.35 2.91
N GLU A 92 -13.06 -1.96 3.77
CA GLU A 92 -14.49 -2.34 3.64
C GLU A 92 -15.05 -1.92 2.27
N LYS A 93 -14.86 -0.65 1.89
CA LYS A 93 -15.40 -0.09 0.63
C LYS A 93 -14.81 -0.73 -0.62
N ILE A 94 -13.57 -1.20 -0.57
CA ILE A 94 -12.95 -1.91 -1.70
C ILE A 94 -13.20 -3.42 -1.69
N GLY A 95 -13.95 -3.94 -0.73
CA GLY A 95 -14.32 -5.36 -0.62
C GLY A 95 -13.26 -6.23 0.05
N PHE A 96 -12.33 -5.63 0.81
CA PHE A 96 -11.26 -6.30 1.55
C PHE A 96 -11.47 -6.27 3.08
N GLY A 97 -12.61 -5.77 3.58
CA GLY A 97 -12.87 -5.67 5.03
C GLY A 97 -12.77 -6.99 5.80
N GLU A 98 -13.16 -8.11 5.17
CA GLU A 98 -13.09 -9.45 5.77
C GLU A 98 -11.73 -10.15 5.57
N GLN A 99 -10.82 -9.54 4.80
CA GLN A 99 -9.52 -10.14 4.50
C GLN A 99 -8.56 -9.89 5.66
N PRO A 100 -7.64 -10.83 5.97
CA PRO A 100 -6.57 -10.50 6.89
C PRO A 100 -5.73 -9.37 6.29
N PHE A 101 -5.29 -8.45 7.14
CA PHE A 101 -4.42 -7.36 6.72
C PHE A 101 -3.53 -6.89 7.86
N ILE A 102 -2.39 -6.31 7.50
CA ILE A 102 -1.54 -5.54 8.42
C ILE A 102 -1.30 -4.18 7.78
N ALA A 103 -1.63 -3.12 8.51
CA ALA A 103 -1.40 -1.75 8.11
C ALA A 103 -0.21 -1.16 8.90
N TYR A 104 0.69 -0.50 8.18
CA TYR A 104 1.90 0.11 8.69
C TYR A 104 1.85 1.61 8.39
N GLN A 105 2.11 2.42 9.39
CA GLN A 105 2.39 3.84 9.16
C GLN A 105 3.90 4.00 8.99
N HIS A 106 4.31 4.55 7.84
CA HIS A 106 5.70 4.90 7.59
C HIS A 106 5.97 6.34 8.07
N LEU A 107 7.14 6.54 8.66
CA LEU A 107 7.56 7.77 9.35
C LEU A 107 8.81 8.40 8.69
N ASP A 108 9.30 7.80 7.61
CA ASP A 108 10.52 8.15 6.89
C ASP A 108 10.30 9.18 5.77
N ALA A 109 9.06 9.52 5.44
CA ALA A 109 8.71 10.51 4.43
C ALA A 109 8.15 11.81 5.02
N ALA A 110 8.26 12.89 4.27
CA ALA A 110 7.73 14.21 4.64
C ALA A 110 6.19 14.27 4.70
N HIS A 111 5.50 13.29 4.11
CA HIS A 111 4.05 13.21 4.12
C HIS A 111 3.56 11.93 4.82
N PRO A 112 2.48 12.01 5.61
CA PRO A 112 1.90 10.82 6.24
C PRO A 112 1.40 9.84 5.17
N HIS A 113 1.73 8.56 5.33
CA HIS A 113 1.24 7.52 4.45
C HIS A 113 1.18 6.17 5.16
N ILE A 114 0.28 5.31 4.67
CA ILE A 114 0.01 3.98 5.22
C ILE A 114 0.26 2.94 4.14
N HIS A 115 1.00 1.90 4.50
CA HIS A 115 1.18 0.70 3.70
C HIS A 115 0.33 -0.43 4.27
N ILE A 116 -0.46 -1.10 3.44
CA ILE A 116 -1.34 -2.18 3.85
C ILE A 116 -0.96 -3.44 3.07
N ALA A 117 -0.61 -4.49 3.79
CA ALA A 117 -0.39 -5.82 3.25
C ALA A 117 -1.66 -6.65 3.43
N THR A 118 -2.21 -7.18 2.34
CA THR A 118 -3.38 -8.07 2.39
C THR A 118 -3.33 -9.11 1.25
N THR A 119 -4.33 -9.97 1.18
CA THR A 119 -4.48 -11.00 0.14
C THR A 119 -5.82 -10.84 -0.55
N ARG A 120 -5.88 -11.19 -1.84
CA ARG A 120 -7.15 -11.27 -2.58
C ARG A 120 -7.83 -12.64 -2.44
N ILE A 121 -7.23 -13.61 -1.76
CA ILE A 121 -7.83 -14.95 -1.62
C ILE A 121 -8.74 -14.96 -0.39
N GLN A 122 -10.01 -15.24 -0.61
CA GLN A 122 -11.03 -15.30 0.44
C GLN A 122 -10.91 -16.60 1.24
N LYS A 123 -11.59 -16.64 2.39
CA LYS A 123 -11.65 -17.83 3.26
C LYS A 123 -12.18 -19.10 2.59
N ASP A 124 -12.97 -18.96 1.53
CA ASP A 124 -13.50 -20.08 0.73
C ASP A 124 -12.60 -20.46 -0.47
N GLY A 125 -11.41 -19.84 -0.58
CA GLY A 125 -10.48 -20.07 -1.68
C GLY A 125 -10.87 -19.38 -2.99
N LYS A 126 -11.88 -18.50 -3.01
CA LYS A 126 -12.17 -17.70 -4.20
C LYS A 126 -11.34 -16.42 -4.22
N PRO A 127 -10.86 -15.97 -5.38
CA PRO A 127 -10.19 -14.69 -5.50
C PRO A 127 -11.21 -13.54 -5.56
N ILE A 128 -10.96 -12.47 -4.82
CA ILE A 128 -11.65 -11.19 -4.98
C ILE A 128 -11.37 -10.65 -6.38
N PHE A 129 -12.39 -10.15 -7.06
CA PHE A 129 -12.27 -9.57 -8.40
C PHE A 129 -11.67 -8.16 -8.34
N THR A 130 -10.49 -7.99 -8.92
CA THR A 130 -9.69 -6.77 -8.83
C THR A 130 -9.59 -5.99 -10.15
N ASN A 131 -10.25 -6.45 -11.23
CA ASN A 131 -10.23 -5.72 -12.50
C ASN A 131 -10.76 -4.30 -12.31
N LYS A 132 -9.97 -3.32 -12.76
CA LYS A 132 -10.24 -1.88 -12.63
C LYS A 132 -10.66 -1.47 -11.20
N ILE A 133 -10.15 -2.15 -10.16
CA ILE A 133 -10.51 -1.84 -8.76
C ILE A 133 -10.22 -0.39 -8.38
N GLY A 134 -9.16 0.18 -8.94
CA GLY A 134 -8.80 1.60 -8.79
C GLY A 134 -9.95 2.54 -9.14
N TRP A 135 -10.51 2.40 -10.33
CA TRP A 135 -11.64 3.22 -10.80
C TRP A 135 -12.97 2.80 -10.16
N ARG A 136 -13.24 1.49 -10.11
CA ARG A 136 -14.55 0.97 -9.71
C ARG A 136 -14.85 1.16 -8.23
N LEU A 137 -13.86 0.97 -7.36
CA LEU A 137 -14.06 0.96 -5.91
C LEU A 137 -13.18 1.97 -5.18
N SER A 138 -11.88 2.01 -5.49
CA SER A 138 -10.94 2.86 -4.75
C SER A 138 -11.18 4.35 -4.96
N GLU A 139 -11.48 4.80 -6.18
CA GLU A 139 -11.68 6.21 -6.46
C GLU A 139 -12.94 6.76 -5.77
N PRO A 140 -14.13 6.11 -5.86
CA PRO A 140 -15.29 6.49 -5.06
C PRO A 140 -15.00 6.45 -3.55
N ALA A 141 -14.38 5.38 -3.05
CA ALA A 141 -14.08 5.24 -1.63
C ALA A 141 -13.17 6.36 -1.10
N ARG A 142 -12.12 6.70 -1.86
CA ARG A 142 -11.20 7.79 -1.52
C ARG A 142 -11.92 9.13 -1.46
N LYS A 143 -12.78 9.45 -2.45
CA LYS A 143 -13.54 10.71 -2.49
C LYS A 143 -14.47 10.83 -1.28
N GLU A 144 -15.18 9.76 -0.95
CA GLU A 144 -16.07 9.74 0.22
C GLU A 144 -15.30 9.91 1.53
N LEU A 145 -14.15 9.25 1.68
CA LEU A 145 -13.30 9.37 2.86
C LEU A 145 -12.68 10.77 2.98
N GLU A 146 -12.31 11.40 1.86
CA GLU A 146 -11.85 12.80 1.88
C GLU A 146 -12.91 13.74 2.46
N GLU A 147 -14.16 13.57 2.07
CA GLU A 147 -15.26 14.39 2.57
C GLU A 147 -15.58 14.08 4.04
N LYS A 148 -15.66 12.80 4.40
CA LYS A 148 -15.99 12.35 5.75
C LYS A 148 -14.96 12.79 6.79
N PHE A 149 -13.68 12.75 6.46
CA PHE A 149 -12.59 13.07 7.38
C PHE A 149 -12.03 14.49 7.18
N GLY A 150 -12.64 15.30 6.31
CA GLY A 150 -12.18 16.66 6.03
C GLY A 150 -10.76 16.71 5.44
N LEU A 151 -10.36 15.68 4.69
CA LEU A 151 -9.03 15.60 4.09
C LEU A 151 -8.93 16.52 2.87
N VAL A 152 -7.71 16.95 2.57
CA VAL A 152 -7.47 17.73 1.36
C VAL A 152 -7.75 16.87 0.13
N LYS A 153 -8.71 17.34 -0.69
CA LYS A 153 -9.13 16.68 -1.92
C LYS A 153 -7.95 16.56 -2.90
N ALA A 154 -7.75 15.36 -3.45
CA ALA A 154 -6.73 15.15 -4.48
C ALA A 154 -7.20 15.58 -5.89
N GLN A 155 -8.52 15.61 -6.14
CA GLN A 155 -9.08 15.96 -7.44
C GLN A 155 -8.85 17.44 -7.76
N GLY A 156 -8.49 17.76 -9.01
CA GLY A 156 -8.25 19.13 -9.47
C GLY A 156 -6.83 19.66 -9.22
N ARG A 157 -5.97 18.87 -8.56
CA ARG A 157 -4.54 19.17 -8.53
C ARG A 157 -3.95 18.84 -9.90
N LYS A 158 -3.47 19.85 -10.63
CA LYS A 158 -2.33 19.62 -11.52
C LYS A 158 -1.26 19.03 -10.60
N LEU A 159 -0.79 17.82 -10.88
CA LEU A 159 0.50 17.39 -10.35
C LEU A 159 1.48 18.49 -10.78
N ARG A 160 1.82 19.42 -9.88
CA ARG A 160 2.98 20.24 -10.12
C ARG A 160 4.11 19.22 -10.12
N ASN A 161 4.65 18.97 -11.31
CA ASN A 161 5.99 18.42 -11.46
C ASN A 161 6.97 19.45 -10.88
N GLU A 162 6.89 19.72 -9.57
CA GLU A 162 7.93 20.42 -8.88
C GLU A 162 8.88 19.33 -8.38
N PRO A 163 10.03 19.15 -9.04
CA PRO A 163 11.07 18.32 -8.45
C PRO A 163 11.49 19.03 -7.16
N TYR A 164 11.05 18.49 -6.02
CA TYR A 164 11.61 18.83 -4.71
C TYR A 164 13.02 18.22 -4.59
N LEU A 165 13.91 18.62 -5.49
CA LEU A 165 15.34 18.34 -5.42
C LEU A 165 15.94 19.40 -4.48
N LYS A 166 16.01 19.09 -3.18
CA LYS A 166 17.06 19.69 -2.36
C LYS A 166 18.38 19.14 -2.88
N VAL A 167 19.19 20.01 -3.47
CA VAL A 167 20.53 19.68 -3.95
C VAL A 167 21.30 19.04 -2.79
N ALA A 168 21.64 17.76 -2.94
CA ALA A 168 22.50 17.08 -2.00
C ALA A 168 23.94 17.56 -2.21
N GLU A 169 24.59 18.04 -1.16
CA GLU A 169 26.04 18.30 -1.19
C GLU A 169 26.79 16.96 -1.32
N TYR A 170 27.57 16.84 -2.38
CA TYR A 170 28.33 15.64 -2.72
C TYR A 170 29.50 15.47 -1.73
N GLY A 171 29.49 14.41 -0.92
CA GLY A 171 30.72 14.02 -0.19
C GLY A 171 30.60 13.17 1.08
N THR A 172 29.44 13.00 1.71
CA THR A 172 29.40 12.44 3.09
C THR A 172 28.61 11.15 3.28
N ALA A 173 28.11 10.49 2.23
CA ALA A 173 27.57 9.14 2.33
C ALA A 173 27.59 8.39 0.98
N PRO A 174 27.74 7.05 0.98
CA PRO A 174 27.70 6.26 -0.25
C PRO A 174 26.35 6.42 -0.96
N THR A 175 26.43 6.83 -2.23
CA THR A 175 25.36 7.32 -3.12
C THR A 175 24.15 6.38 -3.26
N LYS A 176 24.29 5.10 -2.88
CA LYS A 176 23.19 4.12 -2.90
C LYS A 176 22.09 4.40 -1.87
N LYS A 177 22.43 4.83 -0.65
CA LYS A 177 21.45 5.00 0.43
C LYS A 177 20.49 6.17 0.21
N GLN A 178 20.92 7.22 -0.49
CA GLN A 178 20.07 8.38 -0.77
C GLN A 178 19.16 8.17 -2.00
N LEU A 179 19.58 7.32 -2.96
CA LEU A 179 18.75 6.97 -4.12
C LEU A 179 17.60 6.02 -3.77
N GLU A 180 17.71 5.22 -2.71
CA GLU A 180 16.66 4.29 -2.25
C GLU A 180 15.46 5.04 -1.64
N ASN A 181 15.71 6.19 -0.99
CA ASN A 181 14.67 7.08 -0.46
C ASN A 181 13.97 7.94 -1.53
N HIS A 182 14.56 8.10 -2.72
CA HIS A 182 13.98 8.90 -3.82
C HIS A 182 13.40 8.04 -4.96
N ARG A 183 13.78 6.76 -5.08
CA ARG A 183 13.23 5.82 -6.07
C ARG A 183 11.92 5.15 -5.66
N SER A 184 11.44 5.37 -4.44
CA SER A 184 10.09 4.97 -4.02
C SER A 184 9.00 5.85 -4.66
N CYS A 185 9.36 7.02 -5.19
CA CYS A 185 8.42 7.96 -5.82
C CYS A 185 8.48 8.03 -7.34
N ASP A 186 9.56 7.68 -8.04
CA ASP A 186 9.51 7.48 -9.51
C ASP A 186 10.58 6.50 -10.03
N ALA A 187 10.08 5.52 -10.80
CA ALA A 187 10.74 4.56 -11.68
C ALA A 187 12.05 3.86 -11.24
N GLY A 188 11.95 2.53 -11.08
CA GLY A 188 12.99 1.63 -11.60
C GLY A 188 13.94 0.98 -10.59
N LEU A 189 13.42 0.37 -9.53
CA LEU A 189 13.87 -0.94 -9.00
C LEU A 189 12.93 -1.43 -7.88
N CYS A 190 11.62 -1.45 -8.18
CA CYS A 190 10.80 -2.50 -7.59
C CYS A 190 11.32 -3.81 -8.18
N LEU A 191 11.66 -4.80 -7.35
CA LEU A 191 11.75 -6.19 -7.81
C LEU A 191 10.46 -6.51 -8.58
N HIS A 192 10.54 -6.45 -9.91
CA HIS A 192 9.43 -6.63 -10.82
C HIS A 192 8.98 -8.09 -10.70
N PHE A 193 8.02 -8.36 -9.84
CA PHE A 193 7.19 -9.56 -9.92
C PHE A 193 5.84 -9.19 -10.53
N PHE A 194 5.88 -8.61 -11.74
CA PHE A 194 4.68 -8.47 -12.57
C PHE A 194 4.10 -9.86 -12.87
N CYS A 195 2.81 -10.08 -12.61
CA CYS A 195 2.07 -11.13 -13.29
C CYS A 195 1.89 -10.71 -14.75
N GLY A 196 2.66 -11.31 -15.64
CA GLY A 196 2.24 -11.40 -17.03
C GLY A 196 1.04 -12.33 -17.11
N ILE A 197 -0.12 -11.78 -17.45
CA ILE A 197 -1.06 -12.48 -18.31
C ILE A 197 -0.62 -12.09 -19.73
N GLN A 198 -0.36 -13.06 -20.60
CA GLN A 198 -0.14 -12.79 -22.03
C GLN A 198 -1.36 -12.00 -22.55
N GLY A 199 -1.12 -10.72 -22.85
CA GLY A 199 -2.17 -9.76 -23.18
C GLY A 199 -1.90 -8.40 -22.56
N GLY A 200 -0.93 -7.66 -23.11
CA GLY A 200 -0.79 -6.21 -22.94
C GLY A 200 -0.66 -5.70 -21.50
N ALA A 201 0.56 -5.64 -20.98
CA ALA A 201 0.85 -4.99 -19.72
C ALA A 201 0.56 -3.48 -19.78
N ARG A 202 -0.45 -3.01 -19.06
CA ARG A 202 -0.49 -1.65 -18.54
C ARG A 202 -0.30 -1.74 -17.03
N ALA A 203 0.89 -1.36 -16.55
CA ALA A 203 0.91 -0.64 -15.29
C ALA A 203 -0.07 0.53 -15.47
N VAL A 204 -1.10 0.63 -14.63
CA VAL A 204 -2.03 1.77 -14.68
C VAL A 204 -1.30 2.96 -14.04
N TRP A 205 -0.34 3.50 -14.78
CA TRP A 205 0.05 4.89 -14.67
C TRP A 205 -1.09 5.67 -15.32
N TRP A 206 -1.77 6.51 -14.55
CA TRP A 206 -2.70 7.49 -15.10
C TRP A 206 -1.89 8.67 -15.68
N GLU A 207 -1.06 8.39 -16.69
CA GLU A 207 -0.65 9.38 -17.67
C GLU A 207 -1.76 9.49 -18.70
N ASN A 208 -2.64 10.47 -18.51
CA ASN A 208 -3.51 11.15 -19.47
C ASN A 208 -4.78 11.64 -18.76
N TYR A 209 -4.62 12.71 -18.01
CA TYR A 209 -5.69 13.67 -17.71
C TYR A 209 -5.33 14.99 -18.39
N PHE A 210 -5.34 15.01 -19.73
CA PHE A 210 -5.47 16.21 -20.57
C PHE A 210 -5.73 15.79 -22.03
N GLN A 211 -7.00 15.54 -22.35
CA GLN A 211 -7.74 16.06 -23.51
C GLN A 211 -9.20 15.62 -23.39
#